data_AF-A0A9P9RKS1-F1
#
_entry.id   AF-A0A9P9RKS1-F1
#
_cell.length_a   1.000
_cell.length_b   1.000
_cell.length_c   1.000
_cell.angle_alpha   90.00
_cell.angle_beta   90.00
_cell.angle_gamma   90.00
#
_symmetry.space_group_name_H-M   'P 1'
#
loop_
_entity.id
_entity.type
_entity.pdbx_description
1 polymer ?
#
loop_
_entity_poly.entity_id
_entity_poly.type
_entity_poly.pdbx_seq_one_letter_code
_entity_poly.pdbx_strand_id
1 'polypeptide(L)'
;MRLLYVLGAAVAVSAGTLAPRQETANAHEAIENFTPEDDIARLGLAGLANLTEYEEAALKSKAKRGGCSLLNVSIRRDWAHMFASERKAYISSVLCLMKNPSKVDPTLYPGAKSRFDDFIVVHANYSRSIHGTGNFLTWHRYFTFVYEQALKKECGYKGAQPYWNWGTWAHDPAKSPVFDGSDTSLGSDGSFVAHNGSVAGRGAIWVPSGKGGGCIKSGPFKNMANNMGPMQPTMDGVVANPNGFYAYNPRCLKRDISPYASSTWTTTPQIITLVSTRGVKAFQDNINGDFAAGNLGIHSAGHYTIGGDPGSDFFQSPGDPVFYLHHAMVDRTYWIHQNLNLPGSLTDLDGTLTVFNNPPTRNTTLDDLLGMGPLAPEIKIRDAMSSLGGPFCYIYL
;
A
#
# COMPACT_ATOMS: atom_id res chain seq x y z
N MET A 1 -10.24 17.77 29.63
CA MET A 1 -11.62 17.82 29.12
C MET A 1 -11.96 16.42 28.67
N ARG A 2 -13.05 15.83 29.16
CA ARG A 2 -13.27 14.37 29.23
C ARG A 2 -13.52 13.74 27.84
N LEU A 3 -12.58 12.95 27.32
CA LEU A 3 -12.85 11.90 26.32
C LEU A 3 -13.25 10.63 27.08
N LEU A 4 -14.55 10.45 27.32
CA LEU A 4 -15.15 9.20 27.77
C LEU A 4 -16.59 9.26 27.28
N TYR A 5 -17.07 8.13 26.73
CA TYR A 5 -18.38 7.89 26.12
C TYR A 5 -18.50 8.11 24.61
N VAL A 6 -18.10 7.09 23.82
CA VAL A 6 -18.98 6.52 22.77
C VAL A 6 -18.66 5.03 22.61
N LEU A 7 -19.35 4.16 23.35
CA LEU A 7 -19.44 2.73 23.05
C LEU A 7 -20.89 2.33 23.32
N GLY A 8 -21.72 2.33 22.27
CA GLY A 8 -23.12 1.97 22.40
C GLY A 8 -23.98 2.34 21.22
N ALA A 9 -23.80 1.67 20.07
CA ALA A 9 -24.89 1.45 19.12
C ALA A 9 -24.53 0.26 18.21
N ALA A 10 -25.23 -0.86 18.37
CA ALA A 10 -25.26 -1.91 17.37
C ALA A 10 -26.08 -1.42 16.18
N VAL A 11 -25.44 -1.14 15.05
CA VAL A 11 -26.12 -0.80 13.80
C VAL A 11 -26.14 -2.04 12.93
N ALA A 12 -27.34 -2.46 12.54
CA ALA A 12 -27.57 -3.55 11.59
C ALA A 12 -26.95 -3.20 10.22
N VAL A 13 -26.17 -4.12 9.67
CA VAL A 13 -25.59 -3.98 8.33
C VAL A 13 -26.70 -4.21 7.30
N SER A 14 -27.21 -3.12 6.72
CA SER A 14 -27.90 -3.16 5.43
C SER A 14 -26.94 -2.64 4.37
N ALA A 15 -26.99 -3.22 3.16
CA ALA A 15 -26.28 -2.73 1.99
C ALA A 15 -26.91 -1.39 1.55
N GLY A 16 -26.60 -0.32 2.28
CA GLY A 16 -27.06 1.04 2.03
C GLY A 16 -25.99 1.83 1.27
N THR A 17 -26.43 2.68 0.36
CA THR A 17 -25.62 3.72 -0.26
C THR A 17 -24.86 4.51 0.81
N LEU A 18 -23.53 4.56 0.68
CA LEU A 18 -22.62 5.25 1.60
C LEU A 18 -23.07 6.70 1.82
N ALA A 19 -23.18 7.11 3.09
CA ALA A 19 -23.50 8.49 3.44
C ALA A 19 -22.38 9.43 2.95
N PRO A 20 -22.71 10.63 2.41
CA PRO A 20 -21.71 11.57 1.94
C PRO A 20 -20.87 12.10 3.13
N ARG A 21 -19.54 12.07 2.97
CA ARG A 21 -18.58 12.64 3.92
C ARG A 21 -18.77 14.16 4.02
N GLN A 22 -18.69 14.70 5.23
CA GLN A 22 -18.62 16.15 5.47
C GLN A 22 -17.17 16.65 5.43
N GLU A 23 -16.95 17.85 4.91
CA GLU A 23 -15.67 18.56 5.02
C GLU A 23 -15.39 18.87 6.50
N THR A 24 -14.12 18.75 6.90
CA THR A 24 -13.66 19.00 8.28
C THR A 24 -12.50 19.97 8.23
N ALA A 25 -12.45 20.90 9.19
CA ALA A 25 -11.47 21.98 9.19
C ALA A 25 -10.07 21.51 9.60
N ASN A 26 -9.98 20.45 10.41
CA ASN A 26 -8.72 19.89 10.89
C ASN A 26 -8.83 18.41 11.27
N ALA A 27 -7.69 17.80 11.65
CA ALA A 27 -7.61 16.39 11.98
C ALA A 27 -8.39 16.00 13.26
N HIS A 28 -8.42 16.88 14.26
CA HIS A 28 -9.16 16.65 15.50
C HIS A 28 -10.66 16.49 15.24
N GLU A 29 -11.24 17.43 14.49
CA GLU A 29 -12.66 17.38 14.11
C GLU A 29 -12.97 16.15 13.25
N ALA A 30 -12.06 15.76 12.35
CA ALA A 30 -12.21 14.56 11.55
C ALA A 30 -12.20 13.26 12.38
N ILE A 31 -11.44 13.22 13.47
CA ILE A 31 -11.42 12.08 14.41
C ILE A 31 -12.73 12.04 15.21
N GLU A 32 -13.16 13.18 15.75
CA GLU A 32 -14.38 13.25 16.57
C GLU A 32 -15.65 12.89 15.79
N ASN A 33 -15.71 13.26 14.50
CA ASN A 33 -16.86 13.00 13.64
C ASN A 33 -16.75 11.69 12.85
N PHE A 34 -15.70 10.89 13.05
CA PHE A 34 -15.52 9.64 12.29
C PHE A 34 -16.53 8.58 12.73
N THR A 35 -17.31 8.09 11.77
CA THR A 35 -18.24 6.97 11.98
C THR A 35 -17.71 5.74 11.23
N PRO A 36 -17.38 4.64 11.93
CA PRO A 36 -16.80 3.47 11.28
C PRO A 36 -17.83 2.75 10.41
N GLU A 37 -17.48 2.56 9.14
CA GLU A 37 -18.30 1.97 8.09
C GLU A 37 -18.34 0.45 8.11
N ASP A 38 -17.28 -0.18 8.66
CA ASP A 38 -17.13 -1.62 8.74
C ASP A 38 -16.37 -2.05 10.02
N ASP A 39 -16.25 -3.36 10.22
CA ASP A 39 -15.58 -3.97 11.36
C ASP A 39 -14.09 -3.63 11.42
N ILE A 40 -13.44 -3.43 10.27
CA ILE A 40 -12.02 -3.05 10.19
C ILE A 40 -11.86 -1.60 10.65
N ALA A 41 -12.77 -0.70 10.23
CA ALA A 41 -12.81 0.68 10.69
C ALA A 41 -13.07 0.77 12.20
N ARG A 42 -13.92 -0.11 12.76
CA ARG A 42 -14.11 -0.20 14.23
C ARG A 42 -12.82 -0.59 14.96
N LEU A 43 -12.09 -1.58 14.45
CA LEU A 43 -10.79 -1.96 15.00
C LEU A 43 -9.75 -0.84 14.85
N GLY A 44 -9.78 -0.12 13.72
CA GLY A 44 -8.94 1.05 13.52
C GLY A 44 -9.24 2.18 14.50
N LEU A 45 -10.51 2.44 14.81
CA LEU A 45 -10.91 3.42 15.83
C LEU A 45 -10.47 2.99 17.24
N ALA A 46 -10.59 1.71 17.57
CA ALA A 46 -10.07 1.17 18.84
C ALA A 46 -8.54 1.33 18.93
N GLY A 47 -7.81 1.05 17.83
CA GLY A 47 -6.39 1.34 17.75
C GLY A 47 -6.08 2.84 17.93
N LEU A 48 -6.82 3.72 17.26
CA LEU A 48 -6.62 5.16 17.41
C LEU A 48 -6.84 5.64 18.86
N ALA A 49 -7.81 5.06 19.57
CA ALA A 49 -8.03 5.34 20.99
C ALA A 49 -6.79 4.95 21.83
N ASN A 50 -6.26 3.74 21.65
CA ASN A 50 -5.03 3.30 22.33
C ASN A 50 -3.83 4.19 21.99
N LEU A 51 -3.69 4.60 20.73
CA LEU A 51 -2.65 5.53 20.31
C LEU A 51 -2.81 6.89 21.00
N THR A 52 -4.04 7.41 21.07
CA THR A 52 -4.33 8.68 21.75
C THR A 52 -3.93 8.62 23.22
N GLU A 53 -4.31 7.56 23.94
CA GLU A 53 -3.93 7.36 25.34
C GLU A 53 -2.41 7.26 25.53
N TYR A 54 -1.74 6.51 24.65
CA TYR A 54 -0.27 6.38 24.65
C TYR A 54 0.41 7.74 24.45
N GLU A 55 -0.07 8.51 23.48
CA GLU A 55 0.45 9.82 23.12
C GLU A 55 0.24 10.84 24.25
N GLU A 56 -0.92 10.82 24.91
CA GLU A 56 -1.21 11.65 26.10
C GLU A 56 -0.33 11.29 27.30
N ALA A 57 -0.09 9.99 27.53
CA ALA A 57 0.81 9.54 28.59
C ALA A 57 2.26 10.03 28.34
N ALA A 58 2.72 9.99 27.08
CA ALA A 58 4.02 10.53 26.68
C ALA A 58 4.11 12.06 26.84
N LEU A 59 3.02 12.80 26.64
CA LEU A 59 2.98 14.26 26.91
C LEU A 59 3.16 14.56 28.40
N LYS A 60 2.51 13.78 29.28
CA LYS A 60 2.61 13.95 30.74
C LYS A 60 4.02 13.66 31.27
N SER A 61 4.79 12.82 30.59
CA SER A 61 6.15 12.43 31.01
C SER A 61 7.28 13.37 30.54
N LYS A 62 6.96 14.49 29.88
CA LYS A 62 7.94 15.45 29.29
C LYS A 62 8.94 14.79 28.31
N ALA A 63 8.56 13.69 27.67
CA ALA A 63 9.38 13.10 26.61
C ALA A 63 9.59 14.13 25.48
N LYS A 64 10.82 14.26 24.99
CA LYS A 64 11.18 15.22 23.93
C LYS A 64 10.49 14.80 22.63
N ARG A 65 9.44 15.51 22.22
CA ARG A 65 8.71 15.25 20.97
C ARG A 65 9.28 16.03 19.80
N GLY A 66 9.16 15.44 18.61
CA GLY A 66 9.20 16.17 17.34
C GLY A 66 7.91 17.00 17.14
N GLY A 67 7.77 17.67 15.99
CA GLY A 67 6.62 18.54 15.71
C GLY A 67 5.27 17.84 15.48
N CYS A 68 5.17 16.51 15.62
CA CYS A 68 3.94 15.75 15.32
C CYS A 68 3.02 15.55 16.54
N SER A 69 1.72 15.74 16.31
CA SER A 69 0.64 15.53 17.29
C SER A 69 -0.69 15.25 16.59
N LEU A 70 -1.66 14.68 17.30
CA LEU A 70 -3.02 14.46 16.75
C LEU A 70 -3.72 15.74 16.26
N LEU A 71 -3.24 16.93 16.63
CA LEU A 71 -3.76 18.21 16.14
C LEU A 71 -3.29 18.58 14.73
N ASN A 72 -2.15 18.03 14.27
CA ASN A 72 -1.53 18.38 12.99
C ASN A 72 -1.15 17.17 12.11
N VAL A 73 -1.63 15.97 12.46
CA VAL A 73 -1.49 14.77 11.62
C VAL A 73 -2.21 14.92 10.28
N SER A 74 -1.60 14.36 9.25
CA SER A 74 -2.30 14.10 7.99
C SER A 74 -3.20 12.88 8.13
N ILE A 75 -4.37 12.88 7.48
CA ILE A 75 -5.30 11.74 7.51
C ILE A 75 -5.28 11.03 6.17
N ARG A 76 -4.84 9.78 6.16
CA ARG A 76 -4.92 8.87 5.01
C ARG A 76 -6.31 8.22 4.98
N ARG A 77 -6.97 8.27 3.83
CA ARG A 77 -8.39 7.91 3.67
C ARG A 77 -8.59 6.83 2.61
N ASP A 78 -9.68 6.09 2.75
CA ASP A 78 -10.14 5.16 1.71
C ASP A 78 -10.44 5.95 0.43
N TRP A 79 -9.87 5.51 -0.69
CA TRP A 79 -10.18 6.03 -2.00
C TRP A 79 -11.68 6.12 -2.25
N ALA A 80 -12.45 5.10 -1.86
CA ALA A 80 -13.90 5.05 -2.04
C ALA A 80 -14.64 6.18 -1.29
N HIS A 81 -14.06 6.72 -0.22
CA HIS A 81 -14.65 7.77 0.64
C HIS A 81 -14.03 9.17 0.43
N MET A 82 -13.15 9.32 -0.56
CA MET A 82 -12.65 10.62 -1.00
C MET A 82 -13.64 11.32 -1.94
N PHE A 83 -13.66 12.65 -1.87
CA PHE A 83 -14.35 13.47 -2.86
C PHE A 83 -13.69 13.32 -4.24
N ALA A 84 -14.48 13.48 -5.31
CA ALA A 84 -13.98 13.44 -6.68
C ALA A 84 -12.84 14.47 -6.91
N SER A 85 -12.91 15.64 -6.29
CA SER A 85 -11.86 16.67 -6.34
C SER A 85 -10.56 16.21 -5.70
N GLU A 86 -10.62 15.54 -4.54
CA GLU A 86 -9.45 14.98 -3.85
C GLU A 86 -8.79 13.88 -4.69
N ARG A 87 -9.59 12.97 -5.30
CA ARG A 87 -9.10 11.94 -6.21
C ARG A 87 -8.41 12.53 -7.44
N LYS A 88 -9.03 13.53 -8.08
CA LYS A 88 -8.46 14.25 -9.23
C LYS A 88 -7.15 14.96 -8.88
N ALA A 89 -7.05 15.56 -7.70
CA ALA A 89 -5.82 16.19 -7.22
C ALA A 89 -4.69 15.16 -7.04
N TYR A 90 -4.99 13.98 -6.48
CA TYR A 90 -4.02 12.88 -6.38
C TYR A 90 -3.58 12.41 -7.77
N ILE A 91 -4.53 12.07 -8.65
CA ILE A 91 -4.28 11.63 -10.03
C ILE A 91 -3.39 12.61 -10.79
N SER A 92 -3.71 13.91 -10.72
CA SER A 92 -2.94 14.96 -11.38
C SER A 92 -1.49 15.01 -10.89
N SER A 93 -1.27 14.75 -9.60
CA SER A 93 0.06 14.74 -9.00
C SER A 93 0.87 13.52 -9.42
N VAL A 94 0.24 12.34 -9.56
CA VAL A 94 0.90 11.14 -10.10
C VAL A 94 1.28 11.35 -11.57
N LEU A 95 0.38 11.88 -12.38
CA LEU A 95 0.65 12.22 -13.78
C LEU A 95 1.77 13.26 -13.91
N CYS A 96 1.90 14.17 -12.95
CA CYS A 96 3.04 15.08 -12.87
C CYS A 96 4.36 14.34 -12.61
N LEU A 97 4.42 13.40 -11.66
CA LEU A 97 5.62 12.59 -11.44
C LEU A 97 6.02 11.76 -12.67
N MET A 98 5.04 11.27 -13.44
CA MET A 98 5.29 10.57 -14.70
C MET A 98 5.85 11.47 -15.81
N LYS A 99 5.67 12.80 -15.71
CA LYS A 99 6.21 13.78 -16.66
C LYS A 99 7.55 14.34 -16.23
N ASN A 100 7.80 14.46 -14.92
CA ASN A 100 9.08 14.97 -14.42
C ASN A 100 10.21 14.01 -14.76
N PRO A 101 11.40 14.50 -15.17
CA PRO A 101 12.50 13.64 -15.60
C PRO A 101 13.05 12.80 -14.45
N SER A 102 13.45 11.57 -14.78
CA SER A 102 14.17 10.66 -13.89
C SER A 102 15.43 11.31 -13.29
N LYS A 103 15.73 10.97 -12.04
CA LYS A 103 16.90 11.40 -11.26
C LYS A 103 17.91 10.28 -11.01
N VAL A 104 17.62 9.04 -11.40
CA VAL A 104 18.60 7.93 -11.28
C VAL A 104 19.66 8.04 -12.38
N ASP A 105 20.79 7.37 -12.20
CA ASP A 105 21.86 7.35 -13.20
C ASP A 105 21.38 6.71 -14.52
N PRO A 106 21.29 7.45 -15.63
CA PRO A 106 20.77 6.93 -16.90
C PRO A 106 21.70 5.89 -17.55
N THR A 107 22.96 5.78 -17.10
CA THR A 107 23.88 4.74 -17.58
C THR A 107 23.56 3.38 -16.94
N LEU A 108 23.12 3.38 -15.68
CA LEU A 108 22.72 2.18 -14.95
C LEU A 108 21.26 1.81 -15.21
N TYR A 109 20.40 2.80 -15.41
CA TYR A 109 18.95 2.63 -15.56
C TYR A 109 18.44 3.31 -16.85
N PRO A 110 18.90 2.86 -18.04
CA PRO A 110 18.61 3.53 -19.31
C PRO A 110 17.13 3.55 -19.69
N GLY A 111 16.31 2.68 -19.10
CA GLY A 111 14.86 2.66 -19.27
C GLY A 111 14.10 3.62 -18.35
N ALA A 112 14.69 4.13 -17.28
CA ALA A 112 14.04 5.12 -16.42
C ALA A 112 13.94 6.46 -17.16
N LYS A 113 12.72 6.99 -17.35
CA LYS A 113 12.49 8.26 -18.04
C LYS A 113 11.84 9.31 -17.15
N SER A 114 11.12 8.87 -16.14
CA SER A 114 10.34 9.73 -15.25
C SER A 114 10.74 9.60 -13.78
N ARG A 115 10.33 10.59 -12.97
CA ARG A 115 10.43 10.49 -11.50
C ARG A 115 9.64 9.31 -10.96
N PHE A 116 8.54 8.94 -11.62
CA PHE A 116 7.77 7.75 -11.28
C PHE A 116 8.60 6.46 -11.51
N ASP A 117 9.38 6.38 -12.60
CA ASP A 117 10.26 5.26 -12.89
C ASP A 117 11.34 5.07 -11.81
N ASP A 118 11.80 6.14 -11.16
CA ASP A 118 12.81 6.06 -10.10
C ASP A 118 12.31 5.26 -8.88
N PHE A 119 11.01 5.33 -8.58
CA PHE A 119 10.39 4.49 -7.55
C PHE A 119 10.39 3.02 -7.94
N ILE A 120 10.14 2.73 -9.22
CA ILE A 120 10.20 1.36 -9.77
C ILE A 120 11.64 0.82 -9.66
N VAL A 121 12.65 1.62 -10.01
CA VAL A 121 14.07 1.24 -9.89
C VAL A 121 14.44 0.90 -8.45
N VAL A 122 14.11 1.78 -7.50
CA VAL A 122 14.48 1.56 -6.09
C VAL A 122 13.80 0.32 -5.54
N HIS A 123 12.50 0.15 -5.78
CA HIS A 123 11.81 -1.06 -5.36
C HIS A 123 12.44 -2.32 -5.96
N ALA A 124 12.73 -2.33 -7.27
CA ALA A 124 13.35 -3.46 -7.95
C ALA A 124 14.74 -3.81 -7.36
N ASN A 125 15.58 -2.81 -7.08
CA ASN A 125 16.90 -3.01 -6.47
C ASN A 125 16.83 -3.62 -5.06
N TYR A 126 15.85 -3.23 -4.26
CA TYR A 126 15.72 -3.69 -2.87
C TYR A 126 14.79 -4.89 -2.71
N SER A 127 14.09 -5.34 -3.76
CA SER A 127 13.03 -6.36 -3.68
C SER A 127 13.42 -7.63 -2.91
N ARG A 128 14.67 -8.09 -2.99
CA ARG A 128 15.17 -9.30 -2.28
C ARG A 128 15.55 -9.08 -0.81
N SER A 129 15.52 -7.84 -0.32
CA SER A 129 15.84 -7.48 1.07
C SER A 129 14.70 -6.71 1.75
N ILE A 130 13.51 -6.65 1.14
CA ILE A 130 12.34 -5.91 1.65
C ILE A 130 11.05 -6.73 1.62
N HIS A 131 11.07 -7.99 1.16
CA HIS A 131 9.90 -8.87 1.13
C HIS A 131 10.23 -10.18 1.84
N GLY A 132 9.32 -10.69 2.67
CA GLY A 132 9.63 -11.85 3.52
C GLY A 132 10.83 -11.61 4.45
N THR A 133 11.05 -10.35 4.84
CA THR A 133 12.14 -9.85 5.68
C THR A 133 11.59 -9.07 6.87
N GLY A 134 12.40 -8.88 7.91
CA GLY A 134 11.93 -8.19 9.12
C GLY A 134 11.74 -6.68 8.98
N ASN A 135 12.18 -6.09 7.86
CA ASN A 135 11.94 -4.69 7.51
C ASN A 135 10.78 -4.51 6.51
N PHE A 136 10.07 -5.57 6.08
CA PHE A 136 9.04 -5.47 5.04
C PHE A 136 8.02 -4.36 5.31
N LEU A 137 7.44 -4.34 6.51
CA LEU A 137 6.39 -3.39 6.87
C LEU A 137 6.93 -1.95 7.00
N THR A 138 8.08 -1.78 7.64
CA THR A 138 8.67 -0.45 7.88
C THR A 138 9.29 0.15 6.62
N TRP A 139 9.89 -0.68 5.76
CA TRP A 139 10.41 -0.25 4.46
C TRP A 139 9.29 0.24 3.56
N HIS A 140 8.18 -0.51 3.44
CA HIS A 140 7.05 -0.13 2.59
C HIS A 140 6.26 1.07 3.16
N ARG A 141 6.18 1.20 4.49
CA ARG A 141 5.71 2.42 5.16
C ARG A 141 6.54 3.63 4.72
N TYR A 142 7.86 3.53 4.80
CA TYR A 142 8.75 4.63 4.43
C TYR A 142 8.72 4.92 2.93
N PHE A 143 8.71 3.89 2.08
CA PHE A 143 8.62 4.02 0.62
C PHE A 143 7.33 4.74 0.19
N THR A 144 6.19 4.35 0.76
CA THR A 144 4.89 4.99 0.50
C THR A 144 4.87 6.44 0.98
N PHE A 145 5.48 6.73 2.13
CA PHE A 145 5.64 8.10 2.62
C PHE A 145 6.56 8.93 1.72
N VAL A 146 7.70 8.39 1.27
CA VAL A 146 8.62 9.09 0.34
C VAL A 146 7.91 9.41 -0.98
N TYR A 147 7.08 8.50 -1.48
CA TYR A 147 6.23 8.74 -2.64
C TYR A 147 5.24 9.89 -2.39
N GLU A 148 4.53 9.88 -1.26
CA GLU A 148 3.65 10.97 -0.85
C GLU A 148 4.41 12.31 -0.78
N GLN A 149 5.62 12.32 -0.24
CA GLN A 149 6.45 13.53 -0.18
C GLN A 149 6.89 14.01 -1.57
N ALA A 150 7.18 13.11 -2.51
CA ALA A 150 7.47 13.48 -3.89
C ALA A 150 6.24 14.14 -4.56
N LEU A 151 5.04 13.58 -4.37
CA LEU A 151 3.80 14.21 -4.86
C LEU A 151 3.61 15.61 -4.27
N LYS A 152 3.84 15.78 -2.96
CA LYS A 152 3.69 17.06 -2.26
C LYS A 152 4.71 18.10 -2.70
N LYS A 153 5.99 17.73 -2.75
CA LYS A 153 7.12 18.66 -2.96
C LYS A 153 7.41 18.92 -4.43
N GLU A 154 7.25 17.92 -5.29
CA GLU A 154 7.60 18.02 -6.72
C GLU A 154 6.37 18.33 -7.59
N CYS A 155 5.16 18.02 -7.12
CA CYS A 155 3.91 18.15 -7.88
C CYS A 155 2.80 18.93 -7.17
N GLY A 156 3.08 19.53 -6.01
CA GLY A 156 2.17 20.44 -5.32
C GLY A 156 0.95 19.79 -4.67
N TYR A 157 0.92 18.45 -4.54
CA TYR A 157 -0.17 17.74 -3.87
C TYR A 157 -0.37 18.26 -2.44
N LYS A 158 -1.63 18.45 -2.03
CA LYS A 158 -1.97 18.95 -0.68
C LYS A 158 -2.66 17.92 0.20
N GLY A 159 -3.17 16.83 -0.37
CA GLY A 159 -3.80 15.75 0.38
C GLY A 159 -2.79 14.81 1.04
N ALA A 160 -3.29 13.74 1.64
CA ALA A 160 -2.47 12.64 2.17
C ALA A 160 -2.59 11.42 1.26
N GLN A 161 -1.66 10.46 1.39
CA GLN A 161 -1.70 9.22 0.62
C GLN A 161 -3.02 8.46 0.86
N PRO A 162 -3.83 8.18 -0.18
CA PRO A 162 -5.03 7.38 -0.03
C PRO A 162 -4.71 5.88 -0.01
N TYR A 163 -5.64 5.08 0.51
CA TYR A 163 -5.56 3.62 0.52
C TYR A 163 -6.71 2.97 -0.24
N TRP A 164 -6.51 1.72 -0.66
CA TRP A 164 -7.55 0.90 -1.29
C TRP A 164 -8.05 -0.16 -0.30
N ASN A 165 -9.28 -0.02 0.19
CA ASN A 165 -9.90 -1.03 1.04
C ASN A 165 -10.30 -2.26 0.21
N TRP A 166 -9.53 -3.35 0.35
CA TRP A 166 -9.79 -4.58 -0.39
C TRP A 166 -11.11 -5.25 0.02
N GLY A 167 -11.41 -5.26 1.33
CA GLY A 167 -12.50 -6.03 1.92
C GLY A 167 -13.86 -5.66 1.31
N THR A 168 -14.13 -4.37 1.17
CA THR A 168 -15.37 -3.83 0.58
C THR A 168 -15.62 -4.31 -0.84
N TRP A 169 -14.56 -4.54 -1.62
CA TRP A 169 -14.63 -4.87 -3.04
C TRP A 169 -14.20 -6.30 -3.34
N ALA A 170 -13.99 -7.15 -2.32
CA ALA A 170 -13.34 -8.44 -2.49
C ALA A 170 -14.04 -9.38 -3.48
N HIS A 171 -15.38 -9.32 -3.57
CA HIS A 171 -16.16 -10.17 -4.47
C HIS A 171 -16.34 -9.59 -5.89
N ASP A 172 -16.12 -8.28 -6.07
CA ASP A 172 -16.24 -7.61 -7.37
C ASP A 172 -15.25 -6.43 -7.47
N PRO A 173 -13.93 -6.71 -7.48
CA PRO A 173 -12.89 -5.67 -7.42
C PRO A 173 -12.96 -4.71 -8.61
N ALA A 174 -13.43 -5.17 -9.77
CA ALA A 174 -13.58 -4.34 -10.97
C ALA A 174 -14.60 -3.19 -10.80
N LYS A 175 -15.54 -3.29 -9.84
CA LYS A 175 -16.47 -2.20 -9.50
C LYS A 175 -15.92 -1.18 -8.52
N SER A 176 -14.74 -1.43 -7.93
CA SER A 176 -14.14 -0.48 -7.02
C SER A 176 -13.91 0.87 -7.71
N PRO A 177 -14.12 2.01 -7.03
CA PRO A 177 -13.76 3.32 -7.57
C PRO A 177 -12.27 3.48 -7.92
N VAL A 178 -11.42 2.55 -7.47
CA VAL A 178 -10.02 2.46 -7.90
C VAL A 178 -9.92 2.00 -9.36
N PHE A 179 -10.81 1.12 -9.81
CA PHE A 179 -10.75 0.40 -11.09
C PHE A 179 -11.93 0.65 -12.04
N ASP A 180 -12.89 1.51 -11.68
CA ASP A 180 -14.12 1.72 -12.46
C ASP A 180 -13.89 2.37 -13.84
N GLY A 181 -12.66 2.81 -14.13
CA GLY A 181 -12.29 3.40 -15.41
C GLY A 181 -12.78 4.83 -15.64
N SER A 182 -13.39 5.45 -14.64
CA SER A 182 -13.80 6.86 -14.64
C SER A 182 -12.60 7.81 -14.63
N ASP A 183 -12.85 9.11 -14.80
CA ASP A 183 -11.85 10.18 -14.64
C ASP A 183 -11.38 10.37 -13.18
N THR A 184 -11.97 9.65 -12.23
CA THR A 184 -11.57 9.61 -10.82
C THR A 184 -11.04 8.25 -10.37
N SER A 185 -10.74 7.35 -11.31
CA SER A 185 -10.10 6.06 -11.05
C SER A 185 -8.60 6.09 -11.29
N LEU A 186 -7.90 5.02 -10.92
CA LEU A 186 -6.54 4.76 -11.35
C LEU A 186 -6.48 3.90 -12.63
N GLY A 187 -7.49 4.04 -13.49
CA GLY A 187 -7.64 3.28 -14.74
C GLY A 187 -8.61 2.10 -14.60
N SER A 188 -9.06 1.56 -15.73
CA SER A 188 -9.95 0.40 -15.75
C SER A 188 -9.20 -0.93 -15.63
N ASP A 189 -9.95 -2.03 -15.76
CA ASP A 189 -9.41 -3.33 -16.18
C ASP A 189 -8.83 -3.27 -17.61
N GLY A 190 -8.06 -4.30 -17.98
CA GLY A 190 -7.51 -4.51 -19.31
C GLY A 190 -8.57 -4.79 -20.39
N SER A 191 -8.17 -4.63 -21.65
CA SER A 191 -8.84 -5.30 -22.76
C SER A 191 -8.72 -6.81 -22.59
N PHE A 192 -9.78 -7.55 -22.91
CA PHE A 192 -9.75 -9.00 -22.83
C PHE A 192 -8.67 -9.60 -23.73
N VAL A 193 -7.84 -10.47 -23.18
CA VAL A 193 -6.87 -11.31 -23.88
C VAL A 193 -7.05 -12.73 -23.36
N ALA A 194 -7.13 -13.72 -24.25
CA ALA A 194 -7.15 -15.11 -23.82
C ALA A 194 -5.74 -15.53 -23.35
N HIS A 195 -5.63 -16.00 -22.11
CA HIS A 195 -4.39 -16.52 -21.51
C HIS A 195 -4.72 -17.52 -20.39
N ASN A 196 -3.72 -18.24 -19.88
CA ASN A 196 -3.87 -19.28 -18.86
C ASN A 196 -3.55 -18.80 -17.42
N GLY A 197 -4.03 -17.61 -17.06
CA GLY A 197 -3.88 -17.04 -15.72
C GLY A 197 -2.47 -16.52 -15.43
N SER A 198 -2.14 -16.48 -14.15
CA SER A 198 -0.80 -16.13 -13.62
C SER A 198 -0.33 -17.17 -12.60
N VAL A 199 0.99 -17.30 -12.42
CA VAL A 199 1.55 -18.18 -11.38
C VAL A 199 2.21 -17.36 -10.26
N ALA A 200 1.50 -17.27 -9.15
CA ALA A 200 1.88 -16.55 -7.94
C ALA A 200 2.68 -17.40 -6.95
N GLY A 201 3.04 -16.81 -5.80
CA GLY A 201 3.63 -17.54 -4.67
C GLY A 201 4.93 -18.28 -5.02
N ARG A 202 5.83 -17.62 -5.78
CA ARG A 202 7.08 -18.22 -6.29
C ARG A 202 6.86 -19.46 -7.17
N GLY A 203 5.78 -19.48 -7.94
CA GLY A 203 5.46 -20.57 -8.85
C GLY A 203 4.51 -21.63 -8.25
N ALA A 204 4.09 -21.48 -6.99
CA ALA A 204 3.31 -22.49 -6.28
C ALA A 204 1.78 -22.34 -6.43
N ILE A 205 1.29 -21.13 -6.71
CA ILE A 205 -0.15 -20.83 -6.67
C ILE A 205 -0.61 -20.34 -8.03
N TRP A 206 -1.52 -21.09 -8.66
CA TRP A 206 -2.16 -20.64 -9.90
C TRP A 206 -3.30 -19.68 -9.59
N VAL A 207 -3.29 -18.52 -10.25
CA VAL A 207 -4.38 -17.52 -10.22
C VAL A 207 -5.06 -17.56 -11.59
N PRO A 208 -6.35 -17.90 -11.68
CA PRO A 208 -7.09 -17.96 -12.94
C PRO A 208 -7.18 -16.59 -13.60
N SER A 209 -7.29 -16.60 -14.93
CA SER A 209 -7.50 -15.39 -15.73
C SER A 209 -8.78 -14.67 -15.28
N GLY A 210 -8.68 -13.34 -15.18
CA GLY A 210 -9.80 -12.45 -15.03
C GLY A 210 -10.48 -12.16 -16.36
N LYS A 211 -11.02 -10.95 -16.49
CA LYS A 211 -11.71 -10.47 -17.71
C LYS A 211 -10.85 -9.49 -18.52
N GLY A 212 -9.59 -9.32 -18.13
CA GLY A 212 -8.63 -8.42 -18.74
C GLY A 212 -7.51 -9.18 -19.46
N GLY A 213 -6.26 -8.85 -19.11
CA GLY A 213 -5.03 -9.42 -19.66
C GLY A 213 -4.29 -8.47 -20.61
N GLY A 214 -4.99 -7.54 -21.26
CA GLY A 214 -4.43 -6.53 -22.14
C GLY A 214 -4.25 -5.15 -21.50
N CYS A 215 -3.98 -4.14 -22.34
CA CYS A 215 -3.84 -2.76 -21.91
C CYS A 215 -5.12 -2.24 -21.24
N ILE A 216 -5.01 -1.42 -20.21
CA ILE A 216 -6.18 -0.79 -19.58
C ILE A 216 -6.99 0.03 -20.61
N LYS A 217 -8.32 -0.08 -20.55
CA LYS A 217 -9.23 0.48 -21.57
C LYS A 217 -9.52 1.97 -21.38
N SER A 218 -9.64 2.42 -20.13
CA SER A 218 -10.06 3.79 -19.82
C SER A 218 -9.44 4.33 -18.52
N GLY A 219 -9.78 5.58 -18.21
CA GLY A 219 -9.28 6.33 -17.06
C GLY A 219 -8.02 7.15 -17.35
N PRO A 220 -7.54 7.93 -16.36
CA PRO A 220 -6.48 8.93 -16.53
C PRO A 220 -5.13 8.34 -16.95
N PHE A 221 -4.89 7.07 -16.64
CA PHE A 221 -3.62 6.38 -16.88
C PHE A 221 -3.63 5.55 -18.16
N LYS A 222 -4.69 5.58 -18.99
CA LYS A 222 -4.79 4.72 -20.19
C LYS A 222 -3.62 4.82 -21.16
N ASN A 223 -2.97 5.98 -21.20
CA ASN A 223 -1.83 6.28 -22.07
C ASN A 223 -0.49 6.27 -21.33
N MET A 224 -0.45 5.81 -20.07
CA MET A 224 0.82 5.68 -19.35
C MET A 224 1.68 4.60 -20.00
N ALA A 225 2.99 4.81 -19.97
CA ALA A 225 3.97 3.84 -20.43
C ALA A 225 4.76 3.30 -19.22
N ASN A 226 4.79 1.98 -19.09
CA ASN A 226 5.79 1.29 -18.29
C ASN A 226 7.08 1.24 -19.11
N ASN A 227 8.10 1.98 -18.70
CA ASN A 227 9.32 2.19 -19.50
C ASN A 227 10.42 1.12 -19.28
N MET A 228 10.28 0.30 -18.23
CA MET A 228 11.24 -0.73 -17.82
C MET A 228 10.54 -2.06 -17.53
N GLY A 229 11.32 -3.12 -17.35
CA GLY A 229 10.79 -4.48 -17.20
C GLY A 229 10.05 -4.95 -18.46
N PRO A 230 9.25 -6.03 -18.36
CA PRO A 230 9.03 -6.83 -17.15
C PRO A 230 10.33 -7.54 -16.74
N MET A 231 10.53 -7.74 -15.44
CA MET A 231 11.70 -8.44 -14.88
C MET A 231 11.40 -9.91 -14.64
N GLN A 232 10.31 -10.17 -13.92
CA GLN A 232 9.84 -11.52 -13.64
C GLN A 232 8.30 -11.54 -13.70
N PRO A 233 7.72 -11.34 -14.89
CA PRO A 233 6.29 -11.40 -15.07
C PRO A 233 5.79 -12.82 -14.81
N THR A 234 4.58 -12.95 -14.25
CA THR A 234 3.98 -14.26 -13.96
C THR A 234 2.66 -14.51 -14.67
N MET A 235 2.07 -13.50 -15.31
CA MET A 235 0.93 -13.68 -16.21
C MET A 235 1.36 -14.36 -17.51
N ASP A 236 0.60 -15.38 -17.92
CA ASP A 236 0.80 -16.07 -19.18
C ASP A 236 0.75 -15.10 -20.38
N GLY A 237 1.67 -15.28 -21.33
CA GLY A 237 1.84 -14.39 -22.48
C GLY A 237 2.61 -13.08 -22.23
N VAL A 238 3.01 -12.76 -20.98
CA VAL A 238 3.93 -11.65 -20.69
C VAL A 238 5.34 -12.17 -20.55
N VAL A 239 6.26 -11.64 -21.35
CA VAL A 239 7.67 -12.03 -21.36
C VAL A 239 8.55 -10.97 -20.72
N ALA A 240 9.61 -11.43 -20.05
CA ALA A 240 10.63 -10.54 -19.51
C ALA A 240 11.31 -9.73 -20.62
N ASN A 241 11.79 -8.53 -20.29
CA ASN A 241 12.48 -7.67 -21.25
C ASN A 241 13.75 -8.37 -21.80
N PRO A 242 13.82 -8.66 -23.11
CA PRO A 242 14.96 -9.36 -23.69
C PRO A 242 16.26 -8.55 -23.63
N ASN A 243 16.15 -7.22 -23.49
CA ASN A 243 17.31 -6.31 -23.46
C ASN A 243 17.84 -6.07 -22.04
N GLY A 244 17.25 -6.72 -21.02
CA GLY A 244 17.64 -6.59 -19.62
C GLY A 244 16.63 -5.81 -18.77
N PHE A 245 16.72 -5.99 -17.45
CA PHE A 245 15.72 -5.53 -16.49
C PHE A 245 15.44 -4.02 -16.52
N TYR A 246 16.50 -3.22 -16.65
CA TYR A 246 16.43 -1.76 -16.68
C TYR A 246 16.59 -1.16 -18.09
N ALA A 247 16.58 -1.99 -19.13
CA ALA A 247 16.57 -1.50 -20.50
C ALA A 247 15.24 -0.84 -20.85
N TYR A 248 15.28 0.14 -21.75
CA TYR A 248 14.08 0.85 -22.20
C TYR A 248 13.14 -0.10 -22.96
N ASN A 249 11.91 -0.24 -22.48
CA ASN A 249 10.88 -1.10 -23.04
C ASN A 249 9.48 -0.50 -22.79
N PRO A 250 9.15 0.63 -23.44
CA PRO A 250 7.88 1.33 -23.26
C PRO A 250 6.71 0.47 -23.74
N ARG A 251 5.75 0.24 -22.85
CA ARG A 251 4.51 -0.50 -23.16
C ARG A 251 3.38 -0.01 -22.28
N CYS A 252 2.14 -0.30 -22.68
CA CYS A 252 0.96 0.07 -21.90
C CYS A 252 0.94 -0.63 -20.52
N LEU A 253 0.26 -0.01 -19.56
CA LEU A 253 -0.16 -0.70 -18.34
C LEU A 253 -1.20 -1.76 -18.69
N LYS A 254 -0.95 -3.02 -18.30
CA LYS A 254 -1.92 -4.11 -18.46
C LYS A 254 -2.48 -4.50 -17.10
N ARG A 255 -3.76 -4.84 -17.07
CA ARG A 255 -4.42 -5.40 -15.89
C ARG A 255 -5.24 -6.62 -16.26
N ASP A 256 -5.31 -7.55 -15.32
CA ASP A 256 -6.22 -8.68 -15.38
C ASP A 256 -6.88 -8.79 -14.01
N ILE A 257 -7.89 -7.94 -13.79
CA ILE A 257 -8.48 -7.82 -12.46
C ILE A 257 -9.10 -9.17 -12.06
N SER A 258 -8.62 -9.71 -10.93
CA SER A 258 -8.93 -11.08 -10.49
C SER A 258 -9.83 -11.09 -9.25
N PRO A 259 -11.15 -11.32 -9.41
CA PRO A 259 -12.04 -11.60 -8.28
C PRO A 259 -11.62 -12.83 -7.50
N TYR A 260 -10.95 -13.80 -8.13
CA TYR A 260 -10.45 -14.99 -7.44
C TYR A 260 -9.43 -14.62 -6.37
N ALA A 261 -8.40 -13.83 -6.71
CA ALA A 261 -7.38 -13.42 -5.75
C ALA A 261 -8.00 -12.63 -4.58
N SER A 262 -8.86 -11.65 -4.89
CA SER A 262 -9.45 -10.80 -3.86
C SER A 262 -10.45 -11.54 -2.97
N SER A 263 -11.35 -12.35 -3.55
CA SER A 263 -12.38 -13.05 -2.77
C SER A 263 -11.84 -14.23 -1.96
N THR A 264 -10.64 -14.72 -2.29
CA THR A 264 -10.00 -15.80 -1.54
C THR A 264 -9.23 -15.27 -0.33
N TRP A 265 -8.45 -14.20 -0.50
CA TRP A 265 -7.46 -13.79 0.52
C TRP A 265 -7.62 -12.37 1.07
N THR A 266 -8.39 -11.49 0.44
CA THR A 266 -8.50 -10.08 0.88
C THR A 266 -9.92 -9.69 1.32
N THR A 267 -10.72 -10.65 1.75
CA THR A 267 -12.06 -10.39 2.31
C THR A 267 -11.97 -9.72 3.68
N THR A 268 -13.04 -9.03 4.09
CA THR A 268 -13.14 -8.43 5.43
C THR A 268 -12.83 -9.45 6.54
N PRO A 269 -13.37 -10.69 6.43
CA PRO A 269 -12.84 -11.94 6.97
C PRO A 269 -11.38 -11.94 7.44
N GLN A 270 -10.56 -12.07 6.40
CA GLN A 270 -9.13 -12.26 6.44
C GLN A 270 -8.42 -11.03 7.01
N ILE A 271 -8.91 -9.83 6.70
CA ILE A 271 -8.31 -8.59 7.20
C ILE A 271 -8.54 -8.46 8.71
N ILE A 272 -9.73 -8.80 9.23
CA ILE A 272 -9.99 -8.82 10.68
C ILE A 272 -9.06 -9.81 11.37
N THR A 273 -8.92 -11.02 10.83
CA THR A 273 -7.99 -12.03 11.35
C THR A 273 -6.56 -11.49 11.39
N LEU A 274 -6.11 -10.85 10.31
CA LEU A 274 -4.77 -10.26 10.21
C LEU A 274 -4.52 -9.20 11.29
N VAL A 275 -5.40 -8.19 11.41
CA VAL A 275 -5.14 -7.07 12.34
C VAL A 275 -5.32 -7.46 13.81
N SER A 276 -6.01 -8.57 14.08
CA SER A 276 -6.28 -9.09 15.42
C SER A 276 -5.22 -10.06 15.93
N THR A 277 -4.16 -10.34 15.15
CA THR A 277 -3.04 -11.17 15.62
C THR A 277 -2.33 -10.55 16.81
N ARG A 278 -1.64 -11.39 17.59
CA ARG A 278 -0.72 -10.92 18.64
C ARG A 278 0.72 -11.17 18.20
N GLY A 279 1.52 -10.10 18.24
CA GLY A 279 2.92 -10.13 17.84
C GLY A 279 3.11 -10.05 16.33
N VAL A 280 4.20 -9.40 15.92
CA VAL A 280 4.49 -9.10 14.52
C VAL A 280 4.77 -10.35 13.69
N LYS A 281 5.26 -11.43 14.31
CA LYS A 281 5.46 -12.71 13.62
C LYS A 281 4.16 -13.24 13.04
N ALA A 282 3.12 -13.37 13.86
CA ALA A 282 1.83 -13.89 13.41
C ALA A 282 1.20 -12.96 12.35
N PHE A 283 1.35 -11.64 12.51
CA PHE A 283 0.92 -10.67 11.49
C PHE A 283 1.66 -10.90 10.16
N GLN A 284 2.98 -11.04 10.19
CA GLN A 284 3.81 -11.25 9.00
C GLN A 284 3.52 -12.59 8.31
N ASP A 285 3.32 -13.67 9.07
CA ASP A 285 2.96 -14.98 8.53
C ASP A 285 1.63 -14.91 7.75
N ASN A 286 0.63 -14.17 8.27
CA ASN A 286 -0.68 -14.02 7.61
C ASN A 286 -0.62 -13.06 6.40
N ILE A 287 0.12 -11.96 6.48
CA ILE A 287 0.15 -10.98 5.39
C ILE A 287 1.01 -11.45 4.20
N ASN A 288 2.11 -12.17 4.46
CA ASN A 288 2.99 -12.70 3.42
C ASN A 288 2.47 -14.01 2.81
N GLY A 289 1.68 -14.77 3.57
CA GLY A 289 1.12 -16.06 3.15
C GLY A 289 2.06 -17.25 3.34
N ASP A 290 1.49 -18.44 3.20
CA ASP A 290 2.21 -19.72 3.14
C ASP A 290 1.99 -20.32 1.75
N PHE A 291 2.94 -20.04 0.86
CA PHE A 291 2.84 -20.45 -0.54
C PHE A 291 2.85 -21.97 -0.71
N ALA A 292 3.54 -22.71 0.17
CA ALA A 292 3.59 -24.16 0.12
C ALA A 292 2.23 -24.77 0.51
N ALA A 293 1.49 -24.10 1.39
CA ALA A 293 0.12 -24.46 1.76
C ALA A 293 -0.96 -23.89 0.81
N GLY A 294 -0.56 -23.25 -0.30
CA GLY A 294 -1.51 -22.64 -1.24
C GLY A 294 -2.17 -21.35 -0.73
N ASN A 295 -1.61 -20.72 0.31
CA ASN A 295 -2.07 -19.45 0.82
C ASN A 295 -1.20 -18.30 0.30
N LEU A 296 -1.78 -17.45 -0.55
CA LEU A 296 -1.06 -16.33 -1.15
C LEU A 296 -0.79 -15.17 -0.17
N GLY A 297 -1.54 -15.10 0.94
CA GLY A 297 -1.47 -13.97 1.88
C GLY A 297 -2.08 -12.69 1.31
N ILE A 298 -2.42 -11.76 2.21
CA ILE A 298 -3.14 -10.52 1.84
C ILE A 298 -2.31 -9.60 0.95
N HIS A 299 -1.00 -9.47 1.19
CA HIS A 299 -0.12 -8.59 0.41
C HIS A 299 -0.03 -9.07 -1.04
N SER A 300 0.40 -10.32 -1.25
CA SER A 300 0.51 -10.85 -2.61
C SER A 300 -0.85 -10.91 -3.29
N ALA A 301 -1.93 -11.30 -2.58
CA ALA A 301 -3.26 -11.32 -3.18
C ALA A 301 -3.75 -9.94 -3.62
N GLY A 302 -3.38 -8.86 -2.93
CA GLY A 302 -3.66 -7.49 -3.38
C GLY A 302 -2.98 -7.16 -4.71
N HIS A 303 -1.72 -7.56 -4.91
CA HIS A 303 -1.03 -7.45 -6.21
C HIS A 303 -1.70 -8.30 -7.29
N TYR A 304 -1.99 -9.57 -6.99
CA TYR A 304 -2.63 -10.49 -7.95
C TYR A 304 -4.11 -10.21 -8.21
N THR A 305 -4.76 -9.35 -7.40
CA THR A 305 -6.07 -8.79 -7.72
C THR A 305 -5.97 -7.78 -8.87
N ILE A 306 -4.86 -7.06 -8.99
CA ILE A 306 -4.58 -6.14 -10.10
C ILE A 306 -4.17 -6.95 -11.34
N GLY A 307 -3.30 -7.95 -11.14
CA GLY A 307 -2.81 -8.83 -12.20
C GLY A 307 -2.05 -8.08 -13.30
N GLY A 308 -1.94 -8.68 -14.48
CA GLY A 308 -1.38 -8.00 -15.64
C GLY A 308 0.11 -7.67 -15.51
N ASP A 309 0.50 -6.52 -16.08
CA ASP A 309 1.89 -6.05 -16.20
C ASP A 309 1.94 -4.57 -15.81
N PRO A 310 2.53 -4.23 -14.64
CA PRO A 310 3.41 -5.07 -13.84
C PRO A 310 2.76 -5.64 -12.56
N GLY A 311 1.43 -5.65 -12.42
CA GLY A 311 0.77 -6.11 -11.17
C GLY A 311 1.07 -7.57 -10.80
N SER A 312 1.49 -8.40 -11.75
CA SER A 312 1.97 -9.76 -11.54
C SER A 312 3.51 -9.93 -11.61
N ASP A 313 4.27 -8.83 -11.49
CA ASP A 313 5.74 -8.81 -11.47
C ASP A 313 6.25 -8.35 -10.10
N PHE A 314 6.95 -9.25 -9.40
CA PHE A 314 7.45 -9.03 -8.04
C PHE A 314 8.36 -7.80 -7.90
N PHE A 315 9.13 -7.46 -8.94
CA PHE A 315 10.08 -6.35 -8.89
C PHE A 315 9.47 -5.04 -9.36
N GLN A 316 8.65 -5.11 -10.41
CA GLN A 316 8.16 -3.96 -11.16
C GLN A 316 6.76 -3.50 -10.75
N SER A 317 6.12 -4.15 -9.76
CA SER A 317 4.75 -3.82 -9.31
C SER A 317 4.46 -2.34 -9.01
N PRO A 318 5.42 -1.48 -8.54
CA PRO A 318 5.18 -0.04 -8.42
C PRO A 318 4.89 0.69 -9.73
N GLY A 319 5.12 0.03 -10.87
CA GLY A 319 4.75 0.56 -12.17
C GLY A 319 3.23 0.64 -12.39
N ASP A 320 2.42 -0.06 -11.59
CA ASP A 320 0.99 0.23 -11.50
C ASP A 320 0.73 1.30 -10.43
N PRO A 321 0.09 2.45 -10.74
CA PRO A 321 -0.22 3.50 -9.76
C PRO A 321 -1.05 3.02 -8.55
N VAL A 322 -1.76 1.90 -8.68
CA VAL A 322 -2.54 1.29 -7.59
C VAL A 322 -1.64 0.70 -6.50
N PHE A 323 -0.37 0.38 -6.81
CA PHE A 323 0.61 -0.09 -5.84
C PHE A 323 0.63 0.76 -4.56
N TYR A 324 0.61 2.08 -4.71
CA TYR A 324 0.72 3.02 -3.58
C TYR A 324 -0.55 3.06 -2.72
N LEU A 325 -1.73 2.81 -3.31
CA LEU A 325 -2.97 2.66 -2.56
C LEU A 325 -3.05 1.29 -1.85
N HIS A 326 -2.57 0.24 -2.53
CA HIS A 326 -2.44 -1.09 -1.95
C HIS A 326 -1.49 -1.07 -0.75
N HIS A 327 -0.29 -0.50 -0.89
CA HIS A 327 0.68 -0.42 0.21
C HIS A 327 0.29 0.56 1.31
N ALA A 328 -0.51 1.59 1.01
CA ALA A 328 -1.13 2.39 2.06
C ALA A 328 -2.15 1.58 2.87
N MET A 329 -2.84 0.59 2.27
CA MET A 329 -3.72 -0.33 3.00
C MET A 329 -2.93 -1.42 3.76
N VAL A 330 -1.79 -1.89 3.23
CA VAL A 330 -0.84 -2.74 3.99
C VAL A 330 -0.33 -1.99 5.23
N ASP A 331 0.03 -0.73 5.07
CA ASP A 331 0.44 0.11 6.19
C ASP A 331 -0.72 0.41 7.15
N ARG A 332 -1.96 0.56 6.66
CA ARG A 332 -3.15 0.68 7.50
C ARG A 332 -3.35 -0.56 8.37
N THR A 333 -3.32 -1.77 7.80
CA THR A 333 -3.51 -2.99 8.59
C THR A 333 -2.40 -3.17 9.62
N TYR A 334 -1.15 -2.83 9.25
CA TYR A 334 -0.04 -2.79 10.20
C TYR A 334 -0.28 -1.76 11.31
N TRP A 335 -0.70 -0.54 10.96
CA TRP A 335 -1.04 0.53 11.91
C TRP A 335 -2.15 0.11 12.89
N ILE A 336 -3.23 -0.53 12.41
CA ILE A 336 -4.29 -1.07 13.28
C ILE A 336 -3.70 -2.10 14.26
N HIS A 337 -2.98 -3.09 13.73
CA HIS A 337 -2.34 -4.13 14.54
C HIS A 337 -1.38 -3.55 15.59
N GLN A 338 -0.53 -2.58 15.20
CA GLN A 338 0.39 -1.94 16.12
C GLN A 338 -0.36 -1.25 17.26
N ASN A 339 -1.39 -0.47 16.94
CA ASN A 339 -2.10 0.32 17.94
C ASN A 339 -2.97 -0.54 18.87
N LEU A 340 -3.46 -1.68 18.41
CA LEU A 340 -4.12 -2.68 19.27
C LEU A 340 -3.15 -3.38 20.24
N ASN A 341 -1.84 -3.34 19.98
CA ASN A 341 -0.80 -4.03 20.74
C ASN A 341 0.24 -3.07 21.37
N LEU A 342 -0.11 -1.79 21.57
CA LEU A 342 0.76 -0.81 22.22
C LEU A 342 1.02 -1.16 23.71
N PRO A 343 2.19 -0.77 24.26
CA PRO A 343 3.34 -0.16 23.58
C PRO A 343 4.30 -1.18 22.95
N GLY A 344 4.11 -2.48 23.19
CA GLY A 344 5.08 -3.53 22.81
C GLY A 344 5.34 -3.61 21.30
N SER A 345 4.32 -3.31 20.49
CA SER A 345 4.41 -3.27 19.03
C SER A 345 5.39 -2.24 18.45
N LEU A 346 5.83 -1.25 19.23
CA LEU A 346 6.80 -0.22 18.78
C LEU A 346 8.23 -0.74 18.73
N THR A 347 8.51 -1.89 19.31
CA THR A 347 9.83 -2.54 19.31
C THR A 347 9.80 -3.96 18.77
N ASP A 348 8.62 -4.44 18.37
CA ASP A 348 8.40 -5.81 17.93
C ASP A 348 8.86 -5.99 16.46
N LEU A 349 9.82 -6.88 16.25
CA LEU A 349 10.39 -7.22 14.95
C LEU A 349 10.55 -8.74 14.85
N ASP A 350 10.24 -9.28 13.68
CA ASP A 350 10.48 -10.68 13.35
C ASP A 350 10.99 -10.77 11.92
N GLY A 351 11.89 -11.73 11.64
CA GLY A 351 12.48 -11.95 10.31
C GLY A 351 13.93 -11.48 10.15
N THR A 352 14.48 -11.75 8.96
CA THR A 352 15.90 -11.54 8.62
C THR A 352 16.07 -10.52 7.49
N LEU A 353 17.29 -10.31 7.00
CA LEU A 353 17.63 -9.27 6.02
C LEU A 353 17.45 -9.71 4.56
N THR A 354 17.18 -10.98 4.32
CA THR A 354 17.05 -11.58 2.98
C THR A 354 15.70 -12.24 2.82
N VAL A 355 15.15 -12.17 1.61
CA VAL A 355 13.83 -12.70 1.27
C VAL A 355 13.68 -14.16 1.70
N PHE A 356 12.75 -14.40 2.62
CA PHE A 356 12.51 -15.71 3.25
C PHE A 356 13.79 -16.36 3.84
N ASN A 357 14.71 -15.52 4.36
CA ASN A 357 16.00 -15.91 4.89
C ASN A 357 16.87 -16.71 3.89
N ASN A 358 16.82 -16.36 2.60
CA ASN A 358 17.59 -17.03 1.55
C ASN A 358 18.44 -16.05 0.71
N PRO A 359 19.78 -16.10 0.82
CA PRO A 359 20.57 -16.95 1.73
C PRO A 359 20.37 -16.54 3.21
N PRO A 360 20.69 -17.40 4.19
CA PRO A 360 20.50 -17.06 5.60
C PRO A 360 21.29 -15.83 6.04
N THR A 361 20.66 -14.97 6.83
CA THR A 361 21.28 -13.79 7.46
C THR A 361 20.92 -13.70 8.93
N ARG A 362 21.53 -12.74 9.65
CA ARG A 362 21.14 -12.44 11.02
C ARG A 362 19.72 -11.88 11.08
N ASN A 363 19.13 -11.90 12.28
CA ASN A 363 17.86 -11.24 12.54
C ASN A 363 17.96 -9.73 12.31
N THR A 364 16.83 -9.17 11.89
CA THR A 364 16.63 -7.73 11.76
C THR A 364 16.63 -7.08 13.13
N THR A 365 17.16 -5.86 13.22
CA THR A 365 17.23 -5.07 14.44
C THR A 365 16.67 -3.67 14.20
N LEU A 366 16.27 -3.00 15.28
CA LEU A 366 15.79 -1.63 15.23
C LEU A 366 16.83 -0.60 14.72
N ASP A 367 18.11 -0.98 14.65
CA ASP A 367 19.20 -0.14 14.15
C ASP A 367 19.55 -0.37 12.69
N ASP A 368 18.92 -1.35 12.03
CA ASP A 368 19.08 -1.55 10.60
C ASP A 368 18.53 -0.38 9.80
N LEU A 369 19.20 -0.07 8.69
CA LEU A 369 18.87 1.07 7.83
C LEU A 369 17.82 0.67 6.78
N LEU A 370 16.89 1.60 6.55
CA LEU A 370 15.91 1.53 5.48
C LEU A 370 16.44 2.29 4.27
N GLY A 371 17.05 1.55 3.33
CA GLY A 371 17.59 2.11 2.09
C GLY A 371 16.50 2.59 1.13
N MET A 372 16.63 3.81 0.60
CA MET A 372 15.71 4.41 -0.38
C MET A 372 16.42 4.83 -1.67
N GLY A 373 17.67 4.39 -1.87
CA GLY A 373 18.50 4.82 -2.99
C GLY A 373 18.52 6.37 -3.11
N PRO A 374 18.34 6.93 -4.32
CA PRO A 374 18.32 8.39 -4.51
C PRO A 374 16.99 9.06 -4.17
N LEU A 375 15.97 8.32 -3.70
CA LEU A 375 14.65 8.91 -3.43
C LEU A 375 14.60 9.68 -2.12
N ALA A 376 15.30 9.21 -1.09
CA ALA A 376 15.34 9.82 0.23
C ALA A 376 16.56 9.34 1.05
N PRO A 377 16.97 10.08 2.10
CA PRO A 377 17.98 9.61 3.04
C PRO A 377 17.55 8.32 3.76
N GLU A 378 18.52 7.52 4.18
CA GLU A 378 18.27 6.34 5.00
C GLU A 378 17.85 6.75 6.42
N ILE A 379 16.91 5.99 6.98
CA ILE A 379 16.50 6.09 8.39
C ILE A 379 16.64 4.72 9.05
N LYS A 380 16.69 4.68 10.38
CA LYS A 380 16.68 3.39 11.08
C LYS A 380 15.27 2.83 11.17
N ILE A 381 15.14 1.51 11.32
CA ILE A 381 13.84 0.87 11.54
C ILE A 381 13.11 1.47 12.75
N ARG A 382 13.82 1.77 13.85
CA ARG A 382 13.22 2.45 15.04
C ARG A 382 12.50 3.76 14.71
N ASP A 383 12.98 4.50 13.71
CA ASP A 383 12.38 5.78 13.31
C ASP A 383 11.13 5.59 12.46
N ALA A 384 10.86 4.35 12.01
CA ALA A 384 9.71 3.98 11.21
C ALA A 384 8.64 3.14 11.95
N MET A 385 8.87 2.83 13.23
CA MET A 385 7.94 2.00 14.02
C MET A 385 6.64 2.72 14.39
N SER A 386 6.56 4.05 14.28
CA SER A 386 5.33 4.81 14.60
C SER A 386 4.96 5.76 13.45
N SER A 387 3.68 5.82 13.07
CA SER A 387 3.17 6.80 12.10
C SER A 387 3.21 8.25 12.59
N LEU A 388 3.50 8.46 13.89
CA LEU A 388 3.69 9.77 14.55
C LEU A 388 5.16 10.03 14.95
N GLY A 389 6.05 9.10 14.64
CA GLY A 389 7.47 9.15 14.98
C GLY A 389 8.38 9.35 13.76
N GLY A 390 9.64 9.70 14.01
CA GLY A 390 10.63 9.91 12.97
C GLY A 390 10.18 10.97 11.95
N PRO A 391 10.20 10.67 10.64
CA PRO A 391 9.75 11.60 9.60
C PRO A 391 8.22 11.64 9.43
N PHE A 392 7.47 10.78 10.13
CA PHE A 392 6.04 10.57 9.90
C PHE A 392 5.17 11.46 10.78
N CYS A 393 4.02 11.84 10.23
CA CYS A 393 2.95 12.48 11.00
C CYS A 393 1.59 12.26 10.34
N TYR A 394 1.08 11.04 10.43
CA TYR A 394 -0.22 10.67 9.87
C TYR A 394 -0.96 9.59 10.65
N ILE A 395 -2.26 9.50 10.39
CA ILE A 395 -3.16 8.43 10.86
C ILE A 395 -4.03 7.94 9.71
N TYR A 396 -4.80 6.88 9.97
CA TYR A 396 -5.81 6.34 9.06
C TYR A 396 -7.21 6.56 9.62
N LEU A 397 -8.12 7.05 8.79
CA LEU A 397 -9.56 7.10 9.04
C LEU A 397 -10.30 6.56 7.83
#